data_AF-A0A4P8SMB9-F1
#
_entry.id   AF-A0A4P8SMB9-F1
#
_cell.length_a   1.000
_cell.length_b   1.000
_cell.length_c   1.000
_cell.angle_alpha   90.00
_cell.angle_beta   90.00
_cell.angle_gamma   90.00
#
_symmetry.space_group_name_H-M   'P 1'
#
loop_
_entity.id
_entity.type
_entity.pdbx_description
1 polymer ?
#
loop_
_entity_poly.entity_id
_entity_poly.type
_entity_poly.pdbx_seq_one_letter_code
_entity_poly.pdbx_strand_id
1 'polypeptide(L)'
;MTAYLGVDLAWGLGSDRKPANETGLVAMDADGTITDAGWARGVDAVTDWIAAHLGPRTLIAVDASLVVTNPSGIREAERQVGQRYGRWKVAANPTNLASAASAGARLLDRLTELGVGYVSSTAAMRERTGPAAFECYPYTTLVGVEELGYDEERPRYKRLDLKLPAAVARQRRAEAFDDLVHRLRTTPLDPPLLLDSHPLTAGLADPSVLHGPTHKHREDLLDGALCAWTAAFWERHGDGRVQLLGGDPGLPSDPPDEAGRRPVVVAPARGSQRRPRG
;
A
#
# COMPACT_ATOMS: atom_id res chain seq x y z
N MET A 1 21.87 6.77 -1.47
CA MET A 1 21.12 5.51 -1.71
C MET A 1 19.64 5.82 -1.63
N THR A 2 18.79 5.12 -2.38
CA THR A 2 17.33 5.32 -2.28
C THR A 2 16.81 4.54 -1.08
N ALA A 3 16.09 5.21 -0.19
CA ALA A 3 15.26 4.58 0.82
C ALA A 3 13.81 4.46 0.32
N TYR A 4 13.12 3.42 0.74
CA TYR A 4 11.72 3.18 0.46
C TYR A 4 10.94 3.27 1.76
N LEU A 5 9.88 4.08 1.77
CA LEU A 5 8.98 4.18 2.92
C LEU A 5 7.63 3.58 2.55
N GLY A 6 7.08 2.80 3.46
CA GLY A 6 5.76 2.21 3.34
C GLY A 6 4.85 2.67 4.45
N VAL A 7 3.61 3.03 4.07
CA VAL A 7 2.62 3.62 4.97
C VAL A 7 1.28 2.90 4.78
N ASP A 8 0.91 2.01 5.70
CA ASP A 8 -0.47 1.51 5.79
C ASP A 8 -1.31 2.51 6.58
N LEU A 9 -1.80 3.53 5.87
CA LEU A 9 -2.38 4.71 6.49
C LEU A 9 -3.75 4.38 7.11
N ALA A 10 -3.99 4.84 8.33
CA ALA A 10 -5.35 4.93 8.84
C ALA A 10 -6.18 5.94 8.04
N TRP A 11 -7.26 5.50 7.39
CA TRP A 11 -8.00 6.34 6.42
C TRP A 11 -8.75 7.54 7.03
N GLY A 12 -9.09 7.49 8.31
CA GLY A 12 -9.83 8.56 8.99
C GLY A 12 -8.91 9.49 9.80
N LEU A 13 -9.18 10.80 9.75
CA LEU A 13 -8.41 11.82 10.49
C LEU A 13 -8.51 11.68 12.03
N GLY A 14 -9.54 10.99 12.52
CA GLY A 14 -9.88 11.00 13.95
C GLY A 14 -10.56 12.30 14.39
N SER A 15 -10.84 12.39 15.68
CA SER A 15 -11.44 13.52 16.37
C SER A 15 -11.11 13.42 17.86
N ASP A 16 -11.35 14.49 18.63
CA ASP A 16 -11.14 14.47 20.09
C ASP A 16 -11.90 13.35 20.81
N ARG A 17 -13.07 12.96 20.28
CA ARG A 17 -13.90 11.88 20.84
C ARG A 17 -13.51 10.49 20.38
N LYS A 18 -12.83 10.39 19.23
CA LYS A 18 -12.41 9.13 18.64
C LYS A 18 -11.09 9.36 17.90
N PRO A 19 -9.94 9.04 18.52
CA PRO A 19 -8.64 9.28 17.91
C PRO A 19 -8.51 8.50 16.60
N ALA A 20 -7.58 8.95 15.75
CA ALA A 20 -7.24 8.23 14.55
C ALA A 20 -6.81 6.78 14.89
N ASN A 21 -7.12 5.87 13.98
CA ASN A 21 -6.57 4.53 14.06
C ASN A 21 -5.04 4.60 13.88
N GLU A 22 -4.40 3.50 14.22
CA GLU A 22 -2.97 3.32 14.03
C GLU A 22 -2.64 3.18 12.54
N THR A 23 -1.47 3.69 12.17
CA THR A 23 -0.84 3.58 10.85
C THR A 23 0.44 2.78 11.02
N GLY A 24 0.65 1.75 10.20
CA GLY A 24 1.92 1.02 10.18
C GLY A 24 2.93 1.69 9.26
N LEU A 25 4.19 1.74 9.69
CA LEU A 25 5.28 2.47 9.05
C LEU A 25 6.51 1.59 8.94
N VAL A 26 7.12 1.56 7.75
CA VAL A 26 8.34 0.79 7.48
C VAL A 26 9.27 1.57 6.58
N ALA A 27 10.55 1.66 6.96
CA ALA A 27 11.64 2.16 6.14
C ALA A 27 12.51 0.98 5.68
N MET A 28 12.86 0.96 4.40
CA MET A 28 13.60 -0.13 3.77
C MET A 28 14.65 0.38 2.80
N ASP A 29 15.82 -0.24 2.79
CA ASP A 29 16.90 0.03 1.83
C ASP A 29 16.75 -0.77 0.53
N ALA A 30 17.58 -0.42 -0.46
CA ALA A 30 17.55 -1.02 -1.80
C ALA A 30 17.86 -2.51 -1.86
N ASP A 31 18.54 -3.05 -0.85
CA ASP A 31 18.84 -4.49 -0.74
C ASP A 31 17.75 -5.29 0.00
N GLY A 32 16.67 -4.62 0.42
CA GLY A 32 15.55 -5.25 1.14
C GLY A 32 15.67 -5.20 2.66
N THR A 33 16.74 -4.62 3.20
CA THR A 33 16.93 -4.42 4.65
C THR A 33 15.92 -3.42 5.18
N ILE A 34 15.16 -3.78 6.20
CA ILE A 34 14.28 -2.89 6.96
C ILE A 34 15.12 -2.15 7.99
N THR A 35 15.17 -0.82 7.86
CA THR A 35 16.06 0.04 8.66
C THR A 35 15.35 0.68 9.85
N ASP A 36 14.04 0.93 9.72
CA ASP A 36 13.17 1.32 10.83
C ASP A 36 11.77 0.78 10.58
N ALA A 37 11.02 0.55 11.65
CA ALA A 37 9.61 0.24 11.58
C ALA A 37 8.88 0.70 12.83
N GLY A 38 7.58 0.91 12.72
CA GLY A 38 6.78 1.28 13.87
C GLY A 38 5.36 1.67 13.51
N TRP A 39 4.78 2.49 14.38
CA TRP A 39 3.41 2.95 14.23
C TRP A 39 3.26 4.40 14.65
N ALA A 40 2.31 5.08 14.02
CA ALA A 40 1.90 6.42 14.41
C ALA A 40 0.37 6.55 14.36
N ARG A 41 -0.16 7.62 14.98
CA ARG A 41 -1.60 7.93 14.95
C ARG A 41 -1.81 9.35 14.50
N GLY A 42 -2.61 9.51 13.44
CA GLY A 42 -2.92 10.81 12.85
C GLY A 42 -1.89 11.26 11.81
N VAL A 43 -2.33 12.13 10.92
CA VAL A 43 -1.54 12.56 9.74
C VAL A 43 -0.27 13.30 10.15
N ASP A 44 -0.32 14.15 11.17
CA ASP A 44 0.85 14.93 11.57
C ASP A 44 1.96 14.03 12.13
N ALA A 45 1.65 13.06 13.00
CA ALA A 45 2.63 12.10 13.52
C ALA A 45 3.22 11.18 12.42
N VAL A 46 2.40 10.79 11.43
CA VAL A 46 2.89 10.05 10.25
C VAL A 46 3.83 10.93 9.41
N THR A 47 3.49 12.21 9.24
CA THR A 47 4.31 13.19 8.51
C THR A 47 5.66 13.38 9.20
N ASP A 48 5.69 13.52 10.53
CA ASP A 48 6.91 13.67 11.31
C ASP A 48 7.82 12.44 11.19
N TRP A 49 7.23 11.24 11.25
CA TRP A 49 7.98 10.00 11.04
C TRP A 49 8.57 9.92 9.63
N ILE A 50 7.80 10.27 8.60
CA ILE A 50 8.30 10.33 7.22
C ILE A 50 9.46 11.33 7.11
N ALA A 51 9.30 12.53 7.65
CA ALA A 51 10.31 13.60 7.60
C ALA A 51 11.65 13.16 8.21
N ALA A 52 11.62 12.38 9.31
CA ALA A 52 12.81 11.83 9.94
C ALA A 52 13.57 10.80 9.07
N HIS A 53 12.91 10.22 8.06
CA HIS A 53 13.46 9.19 7.18
C HIS A 53 13.64 9.65 5.73
N LEU A 54 13.44 10.95 5.44
CA LEU A 54 13.63 11.47 4.10
C LEU A 54 15.11 11.47 3.71
N GLY A 55 15.39 10.82 2.58
CA GLY A 55 16.63 10.93 1.84
C GLY A 55 16.39 11.63 0.49
N PRO A 56 17.48 11.96 -0.24
CA PRO A 56 17.38 12.76 -1.46
C PRO A 56 16.50 12.19 -2.57
N ARG A 57 16.28 10.88 -2.61
CA ARG A 57 15.45 10.20 -3.63
C ARG A 57 14.44 9.23 -3.04
N THR A 58 14.08 9.40 -1.77
CA THR A 58 13.16 8.49 -1.09
C THR A 58 11.86 8.31 -1.87
N LEU A 59 11.39 7.07 -2.00
CA LEU A 59 10.12 6.76 -2.66
C LEU A 59 9.14 6.20 -1.63
N ILE A 60 7.98 6.85 -1.52
CA ILE A 60 7.01 6.65 -0.44
C ILE A 60 5.74 6.03 -1.02
N ALA A 61 5.43 4.79 -0.62
CA ALA A 61 4.20 4.12 -0.99
C ALA A 61 3.16 4.26 0.14
N VAL A 62 1.96 4.72 -0.20
CA VAL A 62 0.88 4.92 0.77
C VAL A 62 -0.33 4.06 0.40
N ASP A 63 -0.83 3.22 1.32
CA ASP A 63 -2.12 2.50 1.19
C ASP A 63 -3.30 3.42 1.57
N ALA A 64 -3.51 4.44 0.75
CA ALA A 64 -4.68 5.31 0.82
C ALA A 64 -4.87 6.08 -0.47
N SER A 65 -6.10 6.49 -0.72
CA SER A 65 -6.46 7.44 -1.78
C SER A 65 -5.76 8.78 -1.55
N LEU A 66 -4.75 9.11 -2.36
CA LEU A 66 -3.97 10.35 -2.21
C LEU A 66 -4.56 11.52 -3.01
N VAL A 67 -4.97 11.25 -4.26
CA VAL A 67 -5.61 12.25 -5.11
C VAL A 67 -7.05 11.82 -5.36
N VAL A 68 -8.00 12.65 -4.92
CA VAL A 68 -9.44 12.40 -5.00
C VAL A 68 -10.12 13.63 -5.57
N THR A 69 -10.65 13.53 -6.79
CA THR A 69 -11.26 14.66 -7.51
C THR A 69 -12.75 14.46 -7.81
N ASN A 70 -13.24 13.22 -7.71
CA ASN A 70 -14.62 12.91 -7.96
C ASN A 70 -15.52 13.32 -6.78
N PRO A 71 -16.65 14.02 -7.02
CA PRO A 71 -17.54 14.45 -5.94
C PRO A 71 -18.27 13.27 -5.28
N SER A 72 -18.56 12.21 -6.03
CA SER A 72 -19.22 11.00 -5.55
C SER A 72 -18.81 9.78 -6.37
N GLY A 73 -19.28 8.60 -5.98
CA GLY A 73 -19.03 7.36 -6.71
C GLY A 73 -17.64 6.78 -6.48
N ILE A 74 -17.13 6.08 -7.50
CA ILE A 74 -15.87 5.34 -7.52
C ILE A 74 -14.89 6.02 -8.48
N ARG A 75 -13.63 6.18 -8.06
CA ARG A 75 -12.55 6.68 -8.93
C ARG A 75 -12.26 5.66 -10.02
N GLU A 76 -11.76 6.14 -11.14
CA GLU A 76 -11.44 5.27 -12.26
C GLU A 76 -10.22 4.40 -11.98
N ALA A 77 -9.28 4.85 -11.16
CA ALA A 77 -8.23 4.00 -10.61
C ALA A 77 -8.81 2.80 -9.83
N GLU A 78 -9.78 3.02 -8.95
CA GLU A 78 -10.45 1.99 -8.15
C GLU A 78 -11.31 1.05 -9.02
N ARG A 79 -11.99 1.59 -10.03
CA ARG A 79 -12.73 0.77 -11.01
C ARG A 79 -11.79 -0.15 -11.77
N GLN A 80 -10.65 0.36 -12.21
CA GLN A 80 -9.64 -0.43 -12.91
C GLN A 80 -9.00 -1.49 -12.00
N VAL A 81 -8.87 -1.26 -10.69
CA VAL A 81 -8.53 -2.33 -9.73
C VAL A 81 -9.56 -3.46 -9.83
N GLY A 82 -10.85 -3.15 -9.73
CA GLY A 82 -11.91 -4.17 -9.80
C GLY A 82 -11.94 -4.93 -11.14
N GLN A 83 -11.73 -4.23 -12.26
CA GLN A 83 -11.69 -4.85 -13.60
C GLN A 83 -10.52 -5.81 -13.78
N ARG A 84 -9.34 -5.47 -13.24
CA ARG A 84 -8.09 -6.18 -13.52
C ARG A 84 -7.70 -7.22 -12.47
N TYR A 85 -8.13 -7.00 -11.22
CA TYR A 85 -7.77 -7.84 -10.07
C TYR A 85 -8.98 -8.55 -9.43
N GLY A 86 -10.20 -8.26 -9.90
CA GLY A 86 -11.44 -8.81 -9.34
C GLY A 86 -11.55 -10.33 -9.38
N ARG A 87 -10.89 -10.99 -10.37
CA ARG A 87 -10.77 -12.46 -10.42
C ARG A 87 -10.19 -13.03 -9.13
N TRP A 88 -9.20 -12.35 -8.55
CA TRP A 88 -8.53 -12.72 -7.29
C TRP A 88 -9.21 -12.17 -6.04
N LYS A 89 -10.47 -11.74 -6.15
CA LYS A 89 -11.26 -11.12 -5.06
C LYS A 89 -10.67 -9.82 -4.52
N VAL A 90 -9.90 -9.10 -5.34
CA VAL A 90 -9.35 -7.78 -5.02
C VAL A 90 -10.21 -6.69 -5.65
N ALA A 91 -10.68 -5.77 -4.81
CA ALA A 91 -11.35 -4.54 -5.20
C ALA A 91 -11.00 -3.46 -4.17
N ALA A 92 -10.83 -2.21 -4.61
CA ALA A 92 -10.64 -1.07 -3.72
C ALA A 92 -12.00 -0.56 -3.19
N ASN A 93 -12.04 -0.08 -1.95
CA ASN A 93 -13.24 0.60 -1.48
C ASN A 93 -13.32 1.98 -2.17
N PRO A 94 -14.50 2.41 -2.65
CA PRO A 94 -14.64 3.71 -3.27
C PRO A 94 -14.26 4.86 -2.33
N THR A 95 -13.45 5.79 -2.82
CA THR A 95 -13.18 7.07 -2.15
C THR A 95 -13.62 8.23 -3.06
N ASN A 96 -14.25 9.24 -2.48
CA ASN A 96 -14.69 10.45 -3.16
C ASN A 96 -14.65 11.64 -2.18
N LEU A 97 -14.88 12.86 -2.67
CA LEU A 97 -14.81 14.07 -1.84
C LEU A 97 -15.83 14.09 -0.68
N ALA A 98 -16.91 13.31 -0.74
CA ALA A 98 -17.87 13.16 0.35
C ALA A 98 -17.48 12.08 1.38
N SER A 99 -16.37 11.36 1.16
CA SER A 99 -15.94 10.27 2.02
C SER A 99 -15.27 10.79 3.28
N ALA A 100 -15.54 10.17 4.44
CA ALA A 100 -14.82 10.44 5.68
C ALA A 100 -13.35 9.96 5.66
N ALA A 101 -12.96 9.22 4.62
CA ALA A 101 -11.62 8.69 4.38
C ALA A 101 -10.71 9.74 3.72
N SER A 102 -10.45 10.85 4.41
CA SER A 102 -9.69 12.00 3.88
C SER A 102 -8.22 12.06 4.33
N ALA A 103 -7.75 11.09 5.14
CA ALA A 103 -6.39 11.12 5.66
C ALA A 103 -5.31 11.04 4.56
N GLY A 104 -5.57 10.30 3.47
CA GLY A 104 -4.63 10.18 2.35
C GLY A 104 -4.38 11.51 1.64
N ALA A 105 -5.45 12.22 1.25
CA ALA A 105 -5.34 13.56 0.68
C ALA A 105 -4.66 14.55 1.63
N ARG A 106 -5.02 14.52 2.92
CA ARG A 106 -4.40 15.38 3.94
C ARG A 106 -2.91 15.08 4.13
N LEU A 107 -2.51 13.82 4.11
CA LEU A 107 -1.11 13.42 4.15
C LEU A 107 -0.36 13.93 2.91
N LEU A 108 -0.95 13.82 1.72
CA LEU A 108 -0.33 14.33 0.50
C LEU A 108 -0.08 15.85 0.58
N ASP A 109 -1.02 16.62 1.14
CA ASP A 109 -0.82 18.06 1.37
C ASP A 109 0.39 18.32 2.29
N ARG A 110 0.47 17.61 3.42
CA ARG A 110 1.62 17.71 4.35
C ARG A 110 2.95 17.33 3.71
N LEU A 111 2.96 16.27 2.92
CA LEU A 111 4.16 15.84 2.19
C LEU A 111 4.57 16.88 1.14
N THR A 112 3.60 17.50 0.47
CA THR A 112 3.85 18.59 -0.49
C THR A 112 4.46 19.81 0.22
N GLU A 113 3.97 20.17 1.41
CA GLU A 113 4.55 21.23 2.25
C GLU A 113 6.01 20.94 2.64
N LEU A 114 6.40 19.67 2.77
CA LEU A 114 7.78 19.22 3.01
C LEU A 114 8.65 19.15 1.74
N GLY A 115 8.11 19.50 0.57
CA GLY A 115 8.82 19.40 -0.71
C GLY A 115 8.90 17.98 -1.27
N VAL A 116 8.07 17.04 -0.79
CA VAL A 116 7.92 15.71 -1.38
C VAL A 116 7.03 15.79 -2.61
N GLY A 117 7.54 15.34 -3.76
CA GLY A 117 6.78 15.30 -5.01
C GLY A 117 5.71 14.21 -5.01
N TYR A 118 4.78 14.29 -5.97
CA TYR A 118 3.84 13.20 -6.27
C TYR A 118 4.16 12.61 -7.63
N VAL A 119 4.26 11.28 -7.71
CA VAL A 119 4.53 10.57 -8.98
C VAL A 119 3.39 9.64 -9.35
N SER A 120 2.91 9.77 -10.58
CA SER A 120 1.82 8.97 -11.15
C SER A 120 2.18 8.29 -12.46
N SER A 121 3.48 8.29 -12.82
CA SER A 121 4.01 7.61 -14.01
C SER A 121 5.39 7.01 -13.75
N THR A 122 5.73 5.93 -14.45
CA THR A 122 7.05 5.28 -14.34
C THR A 122 8.16 6.21 -14.83
N ALA A 123 7.88 7.05 -15.85
CA ALA A 123 8.80 8.09 -16.29
C ALA A 123 9.08 9.12 -15.17
N ALA A 124 8.03 9.69 -14.56
CA ALA A 124 8.17 10.65 -13.47
C ALA A 124 8.87 10.05 -12.25
N MET A 125 8.57 8.79 -11.91
CA MET A 125 9.27 8.07 -10.84
C MET A 125 10.78 7.94 -11.12
N ARG A 126 11.18 7.61 -12.35
CA ARG A 126 12.61 7.47 -12.72
C ARG A 126 13.34 8.81 -12.78
N GLU A 127 12.67 9.84 -13.28
CA GLU A 127 13.22 11.19 -13.49
C GLU A 127 13.26 12.04 -12.21
N ARG A 128 12.61 11.59 -11.12
CA ARG A 128 12.56 12.33 -9.86
C ARG A 128 13.96 12.73 -9.36
N THR A 129 14.10 13.98 -8.98
CA THR A 129 15.32 14.57 -8.40
C THR A 129 15.26 14.74 -6.89
N GLY A 130 14.07 14.56 -6.30
CA GLY A 130 13.78 14.64 -4.87
C GLY A 130 13.00 13.43 -4.36
N PRO A 131 12.61 13.43 -3.07
CA PRO A 131 11.69 12.45 -2.54
C PRO A 131 10.32 12.56 -3.22
N ALA A 132 9.64 11.43 -3.39
CA ALA A 132 8.30 11.40 -3.99
C ALA A 132 7.39 10.37 -3.33
N ALA A 133 6.09 10.65 -3.33
CA ALA A 133 5.05 9.76 -2.86
C ALA A 133 4.14 9.27 -4.00
N PHE A 134 3.55 8.10 -3.81
CA PHE A 134 2.54 7.54 -4.69
C PHE A 134 1.53 6.69 -3.92
N GLU A 135 0.36 6.51 -4.53
CA GLU A 135 -0.72 5.67 -4.00
C GLU A 135 -0.52 4.22 -4.45
N CYS A 136 -0.59 3.29 -3.50
CA CYS A 136 -0.50 1.86 -3.74
C CYS A 136 -1.68 1.13 -3.09
N TYR A 137 -1.84 -0.15 -3.39
CA TYR A 137 -2.83 -0.99 -2.73
C TYR A 137 -2.24 -2.39 -2.50
N PRO A 138 -1.82 -2.75 -1.26
CA PRO A 138 -1.08 -3.98 -0.96
C PRO A 138 -1.73 -5.25 -1.51
N TYR A 139 -3.07 -5.33 -1.57
CA TYR A 139 -3.73 -6.47 -2.18
C TYR A 139 -3.42 -6.65 -3.66
N THR A 140 -3.21 -5.57 -4.41
CA THR A 140 -2.75 -5.66 -5.81
C THR A 140 -1.31 -6.16 -5.90
N THR A 141 -0.45 -5.79 -4.95
CA THR A 141 0.91 -6.34 -4.84
C THR A 141 0.87 -7.85 -4.61
N LEU A 142 0.10 -8.31 -3.64
CA LEU A 142 0.03 -9.72 -3.26
C LEU A 142 -0.39 -10.64 -4.40
N VAL A 143 -1.43 -10.25 -5.16
CA VAL A 143 -1.90 -11.07 -6.28
C VAL A 143 -1.18 -10.71 -7.59
N GLY A 144 -0.50 -9.57 -7.65
CA GLY A 144 0.20 -9.07 -8.83
C GLY A 144 1.60 -9.65 -9.03
N VAL A 145 2.22 -10.08 -7.94
CA VAL A 145 3.50 -10.77 -7.94
C VAL A 145 3.25 -12.28 -8.02
N GLU A 146 3.76 -12.92 -9.06
CA GLU A 146 3.49 -14.34 -9.37
C GLU A 146 4.13 -15.25 -8.34
N GLU A 147 5.30 -14.88 -7.86
CA GLU A 147 6.15 -15.61 -6.93
C GLU A 147 5.50 -15.79 -5.54
N LEU A 148 4.49 -14.98 -5.20
CA LEU A 148 3.71 -15.13 -3.96
C LEU A 148 2.65 -16.24 -4.05
N GLY A 149 2.36 -16.75 -5.26
CA GLY A 149 1.54 -17.94 -5.47
C GLY A 149 0.04 -17.77 -5.22
N TYR A 150 -0.48 -16.54 -5.18
CA TYR A 150 -1.91 -16.25 -5.06
C TYR A 150 -2.63 -16.34 -6.41
N ASP A 151 -2.65 -17.54 -7.01
CA ASP A 151 -3.19 -17.77 -8.35
C ASP A 151 -4.73 -17.77 -8.41
N GLU A 152 -5.38 -18.10 -7.29
CA GLU A 152 -6.83 -18.21 -7.19
C GLU A 152 -7.48 -16.98 -6.55
N GLU A 153 -7.05 -16.63 -5.32
CA GLU A 153 -7.53 -15.47 -4.59
C GLU A 153 -6.46 -14.87 -3.68
N ARG A 154 -6.64 -13.60 -3.30
CA ARG A 154 -5.85 -12.91 -2.29
C ARG A 154 -5.90 -13.63 -0.92
N PRO A 155 -4.88 -13.48 -0.06
CA PRO A 155 -4.95 -13.98 1.30
C PRO A 155 -6.03 -13.24 2.11
N ARG A 156 -6.71 -13.96 3.00
CA ARG A 156 -7.79 -13.44 3.86
C ARG A 156 -7.29 -13.06 5.26
N TYR A 157 -6.18 -12.31 5.31
CA TYR A 157 -5.53 -11.90 6.56
C TYR A 157 -6.13 -10.64 7.23
N LYS A 158 -6.93 -9.83 6.51
CA LYS A 158 -7.50 -8.57 7.06
C LYS A 158 -8.96 -8.63 7.56
N ARG A 159 -9.85 -9.34 6.87
CA ARG A 159 -11.30 -9.31 7.16
C ARG A 159 -11.81 -10.69 7.52
N LEU A 160 -12.63 -10.77 8.58
CA LEU A 160 -13.30 -12.00 8.96
C LEU A 160 -14.33 -12.40 7.91
N ASP A 161 -14.43 -13.71 7.63
CA ASP A 161 -15.54 -14.27 6.88
C ASP A 161 -16.77 -14.39 7.79
N LEU A 162 -17.73 -13.48 7.60
CA LEU A 162 -18.95 -13.41 8.40
C LEU A 162 -19.92 -14.59 8.15
N LYS A 163 -19.65 -15.44 7.15
CA LYS A 163 -20.43 -16.67 6.91
C LYS A 163 -20.00 -17.82 7.83
N LEU A 164 -18.85 -17.69 8.49
CA LEU A 164 -18.31 -18.71 9.38
C LEU A 164 -18.58 -18.35 10.85
N PRO A 165 -18.64 -19.35 11.76
CA PRO A 165 -18.62 -19.09 13.19
C PRO A 165 -17.42 -18.23 13.58
N ALA A 166 -17.62 -17.25 14.47
CA ALA A 166 -16.61 -16.24 14.78
C ALA A 166 -15.25 -16.81 15.21
N ALA A 167 -15.23 -17.91 15.97
CA ALA A 167 -13.99 -18.59 16.37
C ALA A 167 -13.24 -19.16 15.15
N VAL A 168 -13.95 -19.81 14.23
CA VAL A 168 -13.39 -20.38 12.99
C VAL A 168 -12.89 -19.27 12.06
N ALA A 169 -13.64 -18.18 11.93
CA ALA A 169 -13.24 -17.03 11.12
C ALA A 169 -11.94 -16.38 11.63
N ARG A 170 -11.79 -16.25 12.95
CA ARG A 170 -10.56 -15.71 13.56
C ARG A 170 -9.37 -16.64 13.35
N GLN A 171 -9.58 -17.95 13.52
CA GLN A 171 -8.54 -18.96 13.28
C GLN A 171 -8.06 -18.94 11.83
N ARG A 172 -8.96 -18.98 10.85
CA ARG A 172 -8.59 -18.93 9.43
C ARG A 172 -7.88 -17.64 9.04
N ARG A 173 -8.25 -16.51 9.66
CA ARG A 173 -7.57 -15.23 9.43
C ARG A 173 -6.15 -15.25 9.98
N ALA A 174 -5.94 -15.79 11.18
CA ALA A 174 -4.62 -15.95 11.78
C ALA A 174 -3.74 -16.87 10.92
N GLU A 175 -4.26 -18.02 10.50
CA GLU A 175 -3.57 -18.93 9.58
C GLU A 175 -3.19 -18.25 8.26
N ALA A 176 -4.10 -17.45 7.68
CA ALA A 176 -3.82 -16.71 6.45
C ALA A 176 -2.78 -15.59 6.64
N PHE A 177 -2.70 -14.99 7.82
CA PHE A 177 -1.67 -14.01 8.16
C PHE A 177 -0.31 -14.70 8.30
N ASP A 178 -0.25 -15.81 9.04
CA ASP A 178 0.98 -16.55 9.29
C ASP A 178 1.53 -17.18 7.99
N ASP A 179 0.65 -17.70 7.11
CA ASP A 179 1.02 -18.16 5.77
C ASP A 179 1.59 -17.02 4.91
N LEU A 180 0.98 -15.83 4.94
CA LEU A 180 1.49 -14.67 4.22
C LEU A 180 2.88 -14.27 4.72
N VAL A 181 3.08 -14.16 6.03
CA VAL A 181 4.41 -13.87 6.61
C VAL A 181 5.43 -14.94 6.20
N HIS A 182 5.05 -16.22 6.26
CA HIS A 182 5.92 -17.32 5.86
C HIS A 182 6.34 -17.22 4.38
N ARG A 183 5.39 -16.94 3.48
CA ARG A 183 5.66 -16.75 2.05
C ARG A 183 6.61 -15.57 1.81
N LEU A 184 6.37 -14.43 2.45
CA LEU A 184 7.23 -13.25 2.29
C LEU A 184 8.68 -13.49 2.74
N ARG A 185 8.91 -14.44 3.67
CA ARG A 185 10.26 -14.82 4.12
C ARG A 185 10.93 -15.86 3.24
N THR A 186 10.17 -16.78 2.69
CA THR A 186 10.71 -17.97 2.01
C THR A 186 10.70 -17.86 0.50
N THR A 187 9.83 -17.02 -0.06
CA THR A 187 9.83 -16.71 -1.49
C THR A 187 11.07 -15.89 -1.84
N PRO A 188 11.85 -16.28 -2.89
CA PRO A 188 12.97 -15.49 -3.37
C PRO A 188 12.47 -14.26 -4.14
N LEU A 189 12.04 -13.23 -3.41
CA LEU A 189 11.52 -11.99 -3.96
C LEU A 189 12.61 -11.16 -4.64
N ASP A 190 12.23 -10.44 -5.69
CA ASP A 190 13.10 -9.50 -6.40
C ASP A 190 12.40 -8.13 -6.52
N PRO A 191 12.86 -7.07 -5.83
CA PRO A 191 13.99 -7.05 -4.89
C PRO A 191 13.70 -7.88 -3.62
N PRO A 192 14.72 -8.22 -2.82
CA PRO A 192 14.52 -8.93 -1.55
C PRO A 192 13.63 -8.15 -0.57
N LEU A 193 12.99 -8.86 0.36
CA LEU A 193 12.32 -8.29 1.53
C LEU A 193 12.81 -9.03 2.77
N LEU A 194 13.68 -8.39 3.56
CA LEU A 194 14.34 -9.02 4.70
C LEU A 194 13.59 -8.69 5.99
N LEU A 195 12.43 -9.29 6.20
CA LEU A 195 11.59 -9.03 7.39
C LEU A 195 12.34 -9.27 8.72
N ASP A 196 13.38 -10.10 8.76
CA ASP A 196 14.21 -10.39 9.95
C ASP A 196 15.24 -9.32 10.29
N SER A 197 15.45 -8.33 9.42
CA SER A 197 16.47 -7.29 9.63
C SER A 197 16.09 -6.23 10.66
N HIS A 198 14.81 -6.16 11.07
CA HIS A 198 14.33 -5.25 12.11
C HIS A 198 13.52 -6.02 13.18
N PRO A 199 13.71 -5.76 14.49
CA PRO A 199 13.08 -6.54 15.56
C PRO A 199 11.54 -6.60 15.49
N LEU A 200 10.88 -5.49 15.13
CA LEU A 200 9.41 -5.46 15.05
C LEU A 200 8.86 -6.34 13.93
N THR A 201 9.49 -6.31 12.76
CA THR A 201 9.07 -7.13 11.62
C THR A 201 9.53 -8.57 11.77
N ALA A 202 10.65 -8.82 12.47
CA ALA A 202 11.07 -10.16 12.87
C ALA A 202 10.01 -10.82 13.77
N GLY A 203 9.43 -10.06 14.72
CA GLY A 203 8.35 -10.51 15.59
C GLY A 203 7.04 -10.91 14.88
N LEU A 204 6.89 -10.60 13.59
CA LEU A 204 5.78 -11.14 12.79
C LEU A 204 5.87 -12.65 12.59
N ALA A 205 7.03 -13.27 12.82
CA ALA A 205 7.19 -14.72 12.79
C ALA A 205 6.48 -15.44 13.95
N ASP A 206 6.20 -14.74 15.05
CA ASP A 206 5.42 -15.31 16.16
C ASP A 206 4.01 -15.68 15.67
N PRO A 207 3.46 -16.85 16.04
CA PRO A 207 2.13 -17.25 15.61
C PRO A 207 1.06 -16.21 15.96
N SER A 208 0.17 -15.91 15.03
CA SER A 208 -0.91 -14.98 15.26
C SER A 208 -1.93 -15.59 16.24
N VAL A 209 -1.87 -15.19 17.51
CA VAL A 209 -2.81 -15.67 18.52
C VAL A 209 -4.19 -14.98 18.41
N LEU A 210 -5.24 -15.71 18.83
CA LEU A 210 -6.66 -15.43 18.57
C LEU A 210 -7.30 -14.22 19.29
N HIS A 211 -6.55 -13.31 19.89
CA HIS A 211 -7.14 -12.35 20.84
C HIS A 211 -6.77 -10.88 20.59
N GLY A 212 -7.81 -10.05 20.41
CA GLY A 212 -7.75 -8.61 20.67
C GLY A 212 -7.32 -7.71 19.50
N PRO A 213 -7.07 -6.42 19.77
CA PRO A 213 -6.65 -5.42 18.77
C PRO A 213 -5.22 -5.66 18.22
N THR A 214 -4.46 -6.58 18.81
CA THR A 214 -3.09 -6.97 18.42
C THR A 214 -3.00 -7.47 16.98
N HIS A 215 -4.06 -8.09 16.45
CA HIS A 215 -4.08 -8.53 15.07
C HIS A 215 -3.97 -7.34 14.10
N LYS A 216 -4.61 -6.21 14.43
CA LYS A 216 -4.65 -5.04 13.55
C LYS A 216 -3.30 -4.34 13.59
N HIS A 217 -2.71 -4.25 14.77
CA HIS A 217 -1.35 -3.75 14.96
C HIS A 217 -0.31 -4.50 14.09
N ARG A 218 -0.38 -5.85 14.06
CA ARG A 218 0.48 -6.70 13.22
C ARG A 218 0.17 -6.58 11.73
N GLU A 219 -1.11 -6.48 11.37
CA GLU A 219 -1.57 -6.21 10.00
C GLU A 219 -1.03 -4.89 9.47
N ASP A 220 -1.24 -3.80 10.21
CA ASP A 220 -0.81 -2.46 9.81
C ASP A 220 0.72 -2.44 9.57
N LEU A 221 1.51 -3.12 10.42
CA LEU A 221 2.96 -3.25 10.23
C LEU A 221 3.33 -4.05 8.97
N LEU A 222 2.70 -5.20 8.75
CA LEU A 222 2.96 -6.04 7.59
C LEU A 222 2.61 -5.31 6.29
N ASP A 223 1.51 -4.58 6.27
CA ASP A 223 1.11 -3.79 5.12
C ASP A 223 2.01 -2.57 4.90
N GLY A 224 2.51 -1.94 5.97
CA GLY A 224 3.61 -0.97 5.87
C GLY A 224 4.83 -1.57 5.16
N ALA A 225 5.24 -2.80 5.51
CA ALA A 225 6.33 -3.48 4.83
C ALA A 225 6.01 -3.78 3.35
N LEU A 226 4.80 -4.22 3.05
CA LEU A 226 4.35 -4.46 1.67
C LEU A 226 4.29 -3.16 0.85
N CYS A 227 3.90 -2.03 1.44
CA CYS A 227 3.96 -0.72 0.81
C CYS A 227 5.41 -0.36 0.46
N ALA A 228 6.34 -0.42 1.43
CA ALA A 228 7.75 -0.12 1.19
C ALA A 228 8.34 -1.02 0.10
N TRP A 229 8.02 -2.31 0.14
CA TRP A 229 8.44 -3.26 -0.89
C TRP A 229 7.81 -2.99 -2.25
N THR A 230 6.56 -2.51 -2.31
CA THR A 230 5.91 -2.09 -3.56
C THR A 230 6.64 -0.91 -4.21
N ALA A 231 7.15 0.04 -3.42
CA ALA A 231 8.00 1.12 -3.94
C ALA A 231 9.28 0.58 -4.58
N ALA A 232 9.98 -0.32 -3.88
CA ALA A 232 11.20 -0.95 -4.38
C ALA A 232 10.95 -1.79 -5.65
N PHE A 233 9.86 -2.54 -5.66
CA PHE A 233 9.44 -3.36 -6.78
C PHE A 233 9.12 -2.50 -8.01
N TRP A 234 8.41 -1.38 -7.83
CA TRP A 234 8.13 -0.46 -8.92
C TRP A 234 9.38 0.24 -9.46
N GLU A 235 10.27 0.71 -8.58
CA GLU A 235 11.53 1.31 -9.02
C GLU A 235 12.38 0.32 -9.81
N ARG A 236 12.48 -0.93 -9.35
CA ARG A 236 13.27 -1.99 -10.00
C ARG A 236 12.70 -2.42 -11.35
N HIS A 237 11.41 -2.68 -11.43
CA HIS A 237 10.81 -3.36 -12.59
C HIS A 237 10.06 -2.44 -13.54
N GLY A 238 9.66 -1.25 -13.08
CA GLY A 238 8.85 -0.31 -13.85
C GLY A 238 7.63 -0.96 -14.51
N ASP A 239 7.28 -0.48 -15.71
CA ASP A 239 6.10 -0.95 -16.44
C ASP A 239 6.17 -2.43 -16.88
N GLY A 240 7.34 -3.07 -16.79
CA GLY A 240 7.49 -4.50 -17.09
C GLY A 240 6.69 -5.38 -16.14
N ARG A 241 6.67 -5.04 -14.84
CA ARG A 241 5.94 -5.78 -13.81
C ARG A 241 4.92 -4.95 -13.03
N VAL A 242 4.80 -3.67 -13.32
CA VAL A 242 3.83 -2.77 -12.70
C VAL A 242 2.90 -2.16 -13.75
N GLN A 243 1.70 -1.80 -13.33
CA GLN A 243 0.75 -1.00 -14.12
C GLN A 243 0.19 0.16 -13.28
N LEU A 244 -0.18 1.23 -13.98
CA LEU A 244 -0.66 2.47 -13.40
C LEU A 244 -2.17 2.59 -13.68
N LEU A 245 -2.97 2.23 -12.69
CA LEU A 245 -4.43 2.20 -12.82
C LEU A 245 -4.98 3.62 -12.72
N GLY A 246 -5.76 4.05 -13.72
CA GLY A 246 -6.19 5.45 -13.86
C GLY A 246 -5.18 6.36 -14.59
N GLY A 247 -3.99 5.85 -14.93
CA GLY A 247 -2.91 6.63 -15.58
C GLY A 247 -2.78 6.42 -17.09
N ASP A 248 -3.50 5.47 -17.70
CA ASP A 248 -3.42 5.15 -19.12
C ASP A 248 -4.21 6.18 -19.97
N PRO A 249 -3.56 6.92 -20.90
CA PRO A 249 -4.25 7.90 -21.75
C PRO A 249 -5.31 7.31 -22.68
N GLY A 250 -5.23 6.01 -22.98
CA GLY A 250 -6.20 5.30 -23.83
C GLY A 250 -7.44 4.81 -23.08
N LEU A 251 -7.53 5.06 -21.76
CA LEU A 251 -8.63 4.62 -20.91
C LEU A 251 -9.31 5.80 -20.23
N PRO A 252 -10.56 5.62 -19.76
CA PRO A 252 -11.17 6.58 -18.85
C PRO A 252 -10.23 6.86 -17.66
N SER A 253 -10.16 8.13 -17.27
CA SER A 253 -9.41 8.61 -16.11
C SER A 253 -10.17 9.75 -15.46
N ASP A 254 -9.99 9.91 -14.14
CA ASP A 254 -10.47 11.08 -13.42
C ASP A 254 -9.64 12.32 -13.79
N PRO A 255 -10.22 13.53 -13.70
CA PRO A 255 -9.47 14.75 -13.91
C PRO A 255 -8.34 14.89 -12.87
N PRO A 256 -7.21 15.51 -13.24
CA PRO A 256 -6.18 15.87 -12.27
C PRO A 256 -6.71 16.90 -11.27
N ASP A 257 -6.06 16.99 -10.12
CA ASP A 257 -6.36 18.05 -9.14
C ASP A 257 -5.79 19.42 -9.56
N GLU A 258 -5.99 20.44 -8.71
CA GLU A 258 -5.53 21.81 -8.97
C GLU A 258 -4.01 21.93 -9.15
N ALA A 259 -3.24 21.01 -8.56
CA ALA A 259 -1.79 20.93 -8.72
C ALA A 259 -1.35 20.09 -9.92
N GLY A 260 -2.29 19.61 -10.74
CA GLY A 260 -2.03 18.78 -11.92
C GLY A 260 -1.75 17.31 -11.58
N ARG A 261 -1.93 16.88 -10.33
CA ARG A 261 -1.67 15.50 -9.88
C ARG A 261 -2.84 14.60 -10.32
N ARG A 262 -2.52 13.42 -10.86
CA ARG A 262 -3.53 12.48 -11.40
C ARG A 262 -3.91 11.41 -10.37
N PRO A 263 -5.20 11.08 -10.20
CA PRO A 263 -5.63 9.92 -9.39
C PRO A 263 -5.15 8.59 -9.99
N VAL A 264 -4.05 8.03 -9.47
CA VAL A 264 -3.45 6.79 -9.98
C VAL A 264 -3.14 5.85 -8.82
N VAL A 265 -3.45 4.56 -9.00
CA VAL A 265 -2.97 3.47 -8.13
C VAL A 265 -1.84 2.74 -8.85
N VAL A 266 -0.67 2.69 -8.23
CA VAL A 266 0.46 1.86 -8.69
C VAL A 266 0.26 0.44 -8.22
N ALA A 267 0.22 -0.51 -9.16
CA ALA A 267 -0.15 -1.89 -8.87
C ALA A 267 0.77 -2.88 -9.60
N PRO A 268 1.53 -3.72 -8.87
CA PRO A 268 2.22 -4.86 -9.45
C PRO A 268 1.25 -5.75 -10.24
N ALA A 269 1.72 -6.29 -11.36
CA ALA A 269 0.86 -6.90 -12.37
C ALA A 269 1.51 -8.07 -13.09
N ARG A 270 0.75 -9.17 -13.13
CA ARG A 270 0.95 -10.31 -14.03
C ARG A 270 0.54 -9.95 -15.44
N GLY A 271 1.01 -10.72 -16.42
CA GLY A 271 0.55 -10.58 -17.81
C GLY A 271 -0.98 -10.69 -17.94
N SER A 272 -1.60 -11.61 -17.19
CA SER A 272 -3.05 -11.87 -17.21
C SER A 272 -3.91 -10.79 -16.55
N GLN A 273 -3.31 -9.88 -15.78
CA GLN A 273 -4.00 -8.76 -15.12
C GLN A 273 -3.95 -7.48 -15.96
N ARG A 274 -3.16 -7.47 -17.02
CA ARG A 274 -3.10 -6.33 -17.94
C ARG A 274 -4.26 -6.45 -18.91
N ARG A 275 -4.88 -5.32 -19.23
CA ARG A 275 -5.83 -5.28 -20.34
C ARG A 275 -5.05 -5.60 -21.63
N PRO A 276 -5.60 -6.42 -22.55
CA PRO A 276 -5.04 -6.51 -23.90
C PRO A 276 -4.96 -5.09 -24.48
N ARG A 277 -3.79 -4.70 -24.96
CA ARG A 277 -3.69 -3.52 -25.83
C ARG A 277 -4.48 -3.90 -27.07
N GLY A 278 -5.64 -3.28 -27.26
CA GLY A 278 -6.48 -3.47 -28.44
C GLY A 278 -5.74 -3.08 -29.72
#